data_AF-A0A821DWB4-F1
#
_entry.id   AF-A0A821DWB4-F1
#
_cell.length_a   1.000
_cell.length_b   1.000
_cell.length_c   1.000
_cell.angle_alpha   90.00
_cell.angle_beta   90.00
_cell.angle_gamma   90.00
#
_symmetry.space_group_name_H-M   'P 1'
#
loop_
_entity.id
_entity.type
_entity.pdbx_description
1 polymer ?
#
loop_
_entity_poly.entity_id
_entity_poly.type
_entity_poly.pdbx_seq_one_letter_code
_entity_poly.pdbx_strand_id
1 'polypeptide(L)'
;MDVTITKNEMYSLILSCPCSRLPMLRSTFMHYEVQFHPFCTSSFIRDELWLQYFKMEFLNGTIDPTPSFYWADFRKNGLIFLNYIRILCDFSTEAVSDVLNAFEAEDYFSPRPITKLEFNQLTHNWTDSFIVQ
;
A
#
# COMPACT_ATOMS: atom_id res chain seq x y z
N MET A 1 -4.82 -1.07 6.21
CA MET A 1 -4.28 -0.67 4.90
C MET A 1 -5.12 0.53 4.51
N ASP A 2 -4.52 1.70 4.59
CA ASP A 2 -5.21 2.93 4.19
C ASP A 2 -4.57 3.39 2.88
N VAL A 3 -5.38 3.38 1.82
CA VAL A 3 -4.98 3.93 0.52
C VAL A 3 -5.33 5.40 0.57
N THR A 4 -4.33 6.26 0.59
CA THR A 4 -4.53 7.71 0.51
C THR A 4 -4.34 8.14 -0.94
N ILE A 5 -5.41 8.68 -1.53
CA ILE A 5 -5.36 9.23 -2.90
C ILE A 5 -4.99 10.71 -2.77
N THR A 6 -3.71 11.02 -2.96
CA THR A 6 -3.24 12.40 -2.97
C THR A 6 -3.38 12.99 -4.37
N LYS A 7 -4.15 14.07 -4.49
CA LYS A 7 -4.19 14.89 -5.70
C LYS A 7 -2.81 15.53 -5.89
N ASN A 8 -2.17 15.29 -7.03
CA ASN A 8 -0.89 15.90 -7.35
C ASN A 8 -1.04 17.45 -7.41
N GLU A 9 -0.34 18.16 -6.53
CA GLU A 9 -0.56 19.60 -6.25
C GLU A 9 -0.32 20.52 -7.46
N MET A 10 0.41 20.05 -8.49
CA MET A 10 0.59 20.78 -9.74
C MET A 10 -0.70 20.90 -10.59
N TYR A 11 -1.75 20.16 -10.28
CA TYR A 11 -3.02 20.18 -11.03
C TYR A 11 -4.10 21.07 -10.38
N SER A 12 -3.72 21.98 -9.49
CA SER A 12 -4.66 22.81 -8.73
C SER A 12 -5.21 24.04 -9.48
N LEU A 13 -4.63 24.47 -10.60
CA LEU A 13 -5.04 25.75 -11.22
C LEU A 13 -5.43 25.70 -12.70
N ILE A 14 -5.04 24.68 -13.47
CA ILE A 14 -5.47 24.53 -14.86
C ILE A 14 -5.59 23.03 -15.17
N LEU A 15 -6.76 22.44 -14.95
CA LEU A 15 -7.07 21.09 -15.42
C LEU A 15 -7.45 21.17 -16.91
N SER A 16 -6.53 21.64 -17.74
CA SER A 16 -6.67 21.65 -19.20
C SER A 16 -5.96 20.41 -19.74
N CYS A 17 -6.67 19.28 -19.80
CA CYS A 17 -6.17 18.12 -20.53
C CYS A 17 -6.04 18.50 -22.02
N PRO A 18 -4.85 18.48 -22.62
CA PRO A 18 -4.74 18.63 -24.06
C PRO A 18 -5.41 17.41 -24.69
N CYS A 19 -6.62 17.58 -25.25
CA CYS A 19 -7.37 16.55 -25.98
C CYS A 19 -6.71 16.13 -27.30
N SER A 20 -5.38 16.16 -27.37
CA SER A 20 -4.59 15.87 -28.55
C SER A 20 -4.48 14.36 -28.83
N ARG A 21 -4.75 13.49 -27.83
CA ARG A 21 -4.74 12.03 -27.94
C ARG A 21 -5.86 11.40 -27.10
N LEU A 22 -6.54 10.40 -27.66
CA LEU A 22 -7.63 9.65 -27.02
C LEU A 22 -7.15 8.66 -25.94
N PRO A 23 -5.98 7.99 -26.08
CA PRO A 23 -5.30 7.36 -24.95
C PRO A 23 -4.40 8.35 -24.23
N MET A 24 -4.53 8.38 -22.92
CA MET A 24 -3.59 9.04 -22.01
C MET A 24 -3.25 8.07 -20.89
N LEU A 25 -1.96 7.86 -20.62
CA LEU A 25 -1.50 7.01 -19.53
C LEU A 25 -2.07 7.49 -18.19
N ARG A 26 -2.62 6.58 -17.38
CA ARG A 26 -3.20 6.96 -16.08
C ARG A 26 -2.22 7.68 -15.15
N SER A 27 -0.95 7.28 -15.19
CA SER A 27 0.15 7.94 -14.46
C SER A 27 0.31 9.44 -14.73
N THR A 28 -0.19 9.94 -15.86
CA THR A 28 -0.07 11.38 -16.19
C THR A 28 -1.00 12.26 -15.38
N PHE A 29 -2.12 11.73 -14.88
CA PHE A 29 -3.16 12.51 -14.21
C PHE A 29 -3.64 11.91 -12.88
N MET A 30 -3.26 10.68 -12.56
CA MET A 30 -3.45 10.05 -11.25
C MET A 30 -2.09 9.59 -10.71
N HIS A 31 -1.88 9.79 -9.41
CA HIS A 31 -0.74 9.26 -8.67
C HIS A 31 -1.25 8.65 -7.37
N TYR A 32 -0.80 7.43 -7.07
CA TYR A 32 -1.18 6.72 -5.85
C TYR A 32 0.03 6.60 -4.93
N GLU A 33 -0.08 7.14 -3.72
CA GLU A 33 0.91 6.93 -2.68
C GLU A 33 0.44 5.81 -1.76
N VAL A 34 1.17 4.69 -1.75
CA VAL A 34 0.86 3.57 -0.87
C VAL A 34 1.66 3.67 0.41
N GLN A 35 0.93 3.67 1.52
CA GLN A 35 1.52 3.56 2.84
C GLN A 35 1.31 2.15 3.38
N PHE A 36 2.41 1.40 3.45
CA PHE A 36 2.42 0.11 4.10
C PHE A 36 2.41 0.26 5.63
N HIS A 37 1.95 -0.78 6.33
CA HIS A 37 1.87 -0.73 7.79
C HIS A 37 3.28 -0.47 8.39
N PRO A 38 3.43 0.46 9.35
CA PRO A 38 4.74 0.85 9.90
C PRO A 38 5.57 -0.33 10.44
N PHE A 39 4.90 -1.41 10.86
CA PHE A 39 5.56 -2.63 11.29
C PHE A 39 6.39 -3.30 10.18
N CYS A 40 5.96 -3.22 8.91
CA CYS A 40 6.68 -3.78 7.76
C CYS A 40 7.96 -3.02 7.40
N THR A 41 8.10 -1.79 7.89
CA THR A 41 9.33 -0.97 7.75
C THR A 41 10.15 -0.95 9.03
N SER A 42 9.70 -1.63 10.08
CA SER A 42 10.42 -1.68 11.36
C SER A 42 11.71 -2.50 11.26
N SER A 43 12.69 -2.15 12.08
CA SER A 43 13.93 -2.91 12.25
C SER A 43 13.67 -4.33 12.76
N PHE A 44 12.57 -4.58 13.47
CA PHE A 44 12.17 -5.95 13.87
C PHE A 44 11.81 -6.86 12.71
N ILE A 45 11.50 -6.33 11.53
CA ILE A 45 11.18 -7.12 10.35
C ILE A 45 12.33 -7.06 9.34
N ARG A 46 12.94 -5.89 9.17
CA ARG A 46 13.98 -5.68 8.14
C ARG A 46 15.39 -5.97 8.63
N ASP A 47 15.70 -5.60 9.86
CA ASP A 47 17.04 -5.70 10.40
C ASP A 47 17.10 -6.96 11.26
N GLU A 48 17.60 -8.04 10.69
CA GLU A 48 17.80 -9.37 11.31
C GLU A 48 18.61 -9.35 12.64
N LEU A 49 18.99 -8.17 13.13
CA LEU A 49 19.63 -7.91 14.43
C LEU A 49 18.90 -8.57 15.60
N TRP A 50 17.57 -8.57 15.61
CA TRP A 50 16.80 -9.23 16.68
C TRP A 50 16.99 -10.76 16.68
N LEU A 51 17.32 -11.37 15.53
CA LEU A 51 17.69 -12.79 15.44
C LEU A 51 18.94 -13.09 16.25
N GLN A 52 19.88 -12.14 16.28
CA GLN A 52 21.15 -12.29 17.01
C GLN A 52 20.90 -12.26 18.52
N TYR A 53 19.99 -11.40 18.99
CA TYR A 53 19.61 -11.35 20.41
C TYR A 53 19.00 -12.68 20.89
N PHE A 54 18.09 -13.30 20.12
CA PHE A 54 17.49 -14.58 20.52
C PHE A 54 18.43 -15.78 20.37
N LYS A 55 19.31 -15.79 19.36
CA LYS A 55 20.34 -16.84 19.24
C LYS A 55 21.30 -16.87 20.43
N MET A 56 21.67 -15.71 20.96
CA MET A 56 22.60 -15.63 22.10
C MET A 56 22.02 -16.19 23.40
N GLU A 57 20.74 -15.97 23.69
CA GLU A 57 20.12 -16.53 24.91
C GLU A 57 19.95 -18.06 24.83
N PHE A 58 19.69 -18.61 23.65
CA PHE A 58 19.51 -20.06 23.48
C PHE A 58 20.84 -20.82 23.58
N LEU A 59 21.95 -20.23 23.11
CA LEU A 59 23.28 -20.86 23.12
C LEU A 59 23.97 -20.80 24.50
N ASN A 60 23.61 -19.83 25.34
CA ASN A 60 24.23 -19.65 26.66
C ASN A 60 23.59 -20.47 27.79
N GLY A 61 22.56 -21.26 27.51
CA GLY A 61 22.02 -22.25 28.46
C GLY A 61 21.37 -21.69 29.72
N THR A 62 21.05 -20.38 29.76
CA THR A 62 20.49 -19.70 30.94
C THR A 62 18.96 -19.80 31.06
N ILE A 63 18.30 -20.56 30.18
CA ILE A 63 16.84 -20.75 30.21
C ILE A 63 16.52 -22.03 30.99
N ASP A 64 15.98 -21.85 32.19
CA ASP A 64 15.53 -22.90 33.12
C ASP A 64 14.58 -23.90 32.41
N PRO A 65 14.84 -25.22 32.42
CA PRO A 65 14.13 -26.23 31.63
C PRO A 65 12.74 -26.61 32.20
N THR A 66 11.98 -25.65 32.74
CA THR A 66 10.61 -25.94 33.20
C THR A 66 9.64 -26.06 32.00
N PRO A 67 8.89 -27.17 31.86
CA PRO A 67 8.06 -27.44 30.67
C PRO A 67 6.92 -26.43 30.45
N SER A 68 6.44 -25.77 31.51
CA SER A 68 5.32 -24.82 31.46
C SER A 68 5.70 -23.46 30.89
N PHE A 69 6.97 -23.08 30.92
CA PHE A 69 7.46 -21.80 30.39
C PHE A 69 7.77 -21.85 28.88
N TYR A 70 7.78 -23.06 28.30
CA TYR A 70 8.49 -23.34 27.04
C TYR A 70 7.70 -23.02 25.76
N TRP A 71 6.36 -22.98 25.82
CA TRP A 71 5.49 -22.80 24.64
C TRP A 71 4.95 -21.37 24.49
N ALA A 72 4.80 -20.64 25.60
CA ALA A 72 4.32 -19.26 25.62
C ALA A 72 5.47 -18.22 25.53
N ASP A 73 6.74 -18.66 25.59
CA ASP A 73 7.87 -17.75 25.51
C ASP A 73 8.02 -17.20 24.08
N PHE A 74 7.71 -15.92 23.93
CA PHE A 74 7.86 -15.18 22.68
C PHE A 74 9.31 -15.17 22.20
N ARG A 75 10.31 -15.28 23.07
CA ARG A 75 11.72 -15.29 22.66
C ARG A 75 12.07 -16.52 21.82
N LYS A 76 11.31 -17.60 21.98
CA LYS A 76 11.48 -18.84 21.21
C LYS A 76 10.63 -18.86 19.93
N ASN A 77 9.36 -18.47 20.03
CA ASN A 77 8.41 -18.54 18.91
C ASN A 77 8.34 -17.25 18.09
N GLY A 78 8.76 -16.12 18.66
CA GLY A 78 8.80 -14.81 18.04
C GLY A 78 9.63 -14.81 16.77
N LEU A 79 10.66 -15.68 16.70
CA LEU A 79 11.39 -15.94 15.46
C LEU A 79 10.46 -16.33 14.31
N ILE A 80 9.68 -17.35 14.56
CA ILE A 80 8.76 -17.93 13.58
C ILE A 80 7.68 -16.91 13.23
N PHE A 81 7.09 -16.24 14.23
CA PHE A 81 6.04 -15.25 14.01
C PHE A 81 6.51 -14.04 13.21
N LEU A 82 7.67 -13.46 13.56
CA LEU A 82 8.22 -12.31 12.85
C LEU A 82 8.63 -12.68 11.43
N ASN A 83 9.11 -13.90 11.19
CA ASN A 83 9.39 -14.37 9.84
C ASN A 83 8.11 -14.50 9.00
N TYR A 84 7.02 -15.03 9.57
CA TYR A 84 5.73 -15.03 8.89
C TYR A 84 5.24 -13.63 8.56
N ILE A 85 5.37 -12.69 9.51
CA ILE A 85 4.97 -11.30 9.28
C ILE A 85 5.86 -10.66 8.20
N ARG A 86 7.16 -10.95 8.17
CA ARG A 86 8.06 -10.50 7.09
C ARG A 86 7.58 -10.98 5.73
N ILE A 87 7.30 -12.27 5.58
CA ILE A 87 6.80 -12.84 4.32
C ILE A 87 5.48 -12.17 3.92
N LEU A 88 4.56 -11.96 4.86
CA LEU A 88 3.29 -11.27 4.59
C LEU A 88 3.52 -9.81 4.15
N CYS A 89 4.42 -9.10 4.81
CA CYS A 89 4.80 -7.73 4.45
C CYS A 89 5.38 -7.69 3.03
N ASP A 90 6.33 -8.56 2.71
CA ASP A 90 6.99 -8.63 1.40
C ASP A 90 5.96 -8.97 0.31
N PHE A 91 5.14 -10.02 0.53
CA PHE A 91 4.09 -10.43 -0.40
C PHE A 91 3.06 -9.33 -0.63
N SER A 92 2.61 -8.65 0.43
CA SER A 92 1.66 -7.55 0.30
C SER A 92 2.25 -6.35 -0.44
N THR A 93 3.54 -6.08 -0.26
CA THR A 93 4.25 -5.00 -0.92
C THR A 93 4.37 -5.27 -2.41
N GLU A 94 4.77 -6.48 -2.78
CA GLU A 94 4.88 -6.93 -4.16
C GLU A 94 3.51 -6.91 -4.85
N ALA A 95 2.50 -7.54 -4.26
CA ALA A 95 1.15 -7.59 -4.84
C ALA A 95 0.55 -6.20 -5.10
N VAL A 96 0.72 -5.26 -4.16
CA VAL A 96 0.23 -3.89 -4.34
C VAL A 96 1.04 -3.15 -5.39
N SER A 97 2.36 -3.30 -5.39
CA SER A 97 3.24 -2.66 -6.38
C SER A 97 2.92 -3.15 -7.79
N ASP A 98 2.70 -4.45 -7.98
CA ASP A 98 2.37 -5.04 -9.28
C ASP A 98 1.04 -4.52 -9.81
N VAL A 99 0.01 -4.48 -8.96
CA VAL A 99 -1.31 -3.95 -9.35
C VAL A 99 -1.22 -2.47 -9.72
N LEU A 100 -0.47 -1.67 -8.96
CA LEU A 100 -0.29 -0.25 -9.27
C LEU A 100 0.49 -0.03 -10.55
N ASN A 101 1.60 -0.74 -10.74
CA ASN A 101 2.40 -0.67 -11.95
C ASN A 101 1.57 -1.03 -13.19
N ALA A 102 0.75 -2.10 -13.10
CA ALA A 102 -0.16 -2.47 -14.16
C ALA A 102 -1.22 -1.40 -14.42
N PHE A 103 -1.84 -0.86 -13.36
CA PHE A 103 -2.86 0.16 -13.46
C PHE A 103 -2.35 1.48 -14.07
N GLU A 104 -1.15 1.91 -13.68
CA GLU A 104 -0.51 3.14 -14.15
C GLU A 104 0.02 3.02 -15.58
N ALA A 105 0.38 1.81 -16.02
CA ALA A 105 0.80 1.50 -17.37
C ALA A 105 -0.37 1.36 -18.36
N GLU A 106 -1.61 1.22 -17.87
CA GLU A 106 -2.79 1.21 -18.73
C GLU A 106 -3.12 2.60 -19.27
N ASP A 107 -3.42 2.64 -20.58
CA ASP A 107 -4.03 3.79 -21.21
C ASP A 107 -5.46 3.98 -20.68
N TYR A 108 -5.77 5.18 -20.23
CA TYR A 108 -7.15 5.59 -20.04
C TYR A 108 -7.75 5.94 -21.39
N PHE A 109 -8.66 5.09 -21.86
CA PHE A 109 -9.53 5.38 -22.99
C PHE A 109 -10.90 5.79 -22.45
N SER A 110 -11.35 7.01 -22.77
CA SER A 110 -12.78 7.29 -22.71
C SER A 110 -13.42 6.69 -23.98
N PRO A 111 -14.22 5.61 -23.88
CA PRO A 111 -14.81 4.94 -25.05
C PRO A 111 -15.78 5.84 -25.82
N ARG A 112 -16.18 6.96 -25.21
CA ARG A 112 -17.00 7.99 -25.84
C ARG A 112 -16.48 9.37 -25.43
N PRO A 113 -15.96 10.17 -26.37
CA PRO A 113 -15.76 11.59 -26.09
C PRO A 113 -17.13 12.20 -25.77
N ILE A 114 -17.32 12.63 -24.53
CA ILE A 114 -18.52 13.34 -24.10
C ILE A 114 -18.34 14.83 -24.36
N THR A 115 -19.44 15.51 -24.67
CA THR A 115 -19.39 16.95 -24.88
C THR A 115 -19.19 17.68 -23.54
N LYS A 116 -18.69 18.91 -23.57
CA LYS A 116 -18.60 19.77 -22.37
C LYS A 116 -19.96 19.91 -21.66
N LEU A 117 -21.05 19.97 -22.43
CA LEU A 117 -22.41 20.05 -21.89
C LEU A 117 -22.77 18.78 -21.11
N GLU A 118 -22.52 17.62 -21.70
CA GLU A 118 -22.79 16.31 -21.11
C GLU A 118 -21.94 16.07 -19.86
N PHE A 119 -20.66 16.45 -19.89
CA PHE A 119 -19.79 16.42 -18.71
C PHE A 119 -20.35 17.27 -17.57
N ASN A 120 -20.70 18.54 -17.83
CA ASN A 120 -21.24 19.43 -16.81
C ASN A 120 -22.55 18.89 -16.21
N GLN A 121 -23.43 18.30 -17.03
CA GLN A 121 -24.67 17.69 -16.57
C GLN A 121 -24.42 16.50 -15.64
N LEU A 122 -23.49 15.62 -16.01
CA LEU A 122 -23.12 14.46 -15.19
C LEU A 122 -22.47 14.89 -13.87
N THR A 123 -21.59 15.90 -13.89
CA THR A 123 -20.96 16.42 -12.67
C THR A 123 -21.99 17.04 -11.73
N HIS A 124 -22.90 17.88 -12.24
CA HIS A 124 -23.96 18.48 -11.43
C HIS A 124 -24.89 17.44 -10.81
N ASN A 125 -25.36 16.47 -11.60
CA ASN A 125 -26.21 15.40 -11.09
C ASN A 125 -25.51 14.58 -10.00
N TRP A 126 -24.21 14.33 -10.16
CA TRP A 126 -23.43 13.58 -9.18
C TRP A 126 -23.25 14.38 -7.87
N THR A 127 -22.87 15.66 -7.95
CA THR A 127 -22.75 16.52 -6.76
C THR A 127 -24.08 16.70 -6.03
N ASP A 128 -25.18 16.85 -6.77
CA ASP A 128 -26.50 17.01 -6.17
C ASP A 128 -26.96 15.71 -5.48
N SER A 129 -26.60 14.55 -6.01
CA SER A 129 -26.87 13.26 -5.37
C SER A 129 -26.03 13.01 -4.09
N PHE A 130 -24.83 13.60 -4.02
CA PHE A 130 -23.91 13.45 -2.88
C PHE A 130 -24.24 14.41 -1.72
N ILE A 131 -24.87 15.55 -2.01
CA ILE A 131 -25.25 16.57 -1.01
C ILE A 131 -26.58 16.22 -0.31
N VAL A 132 -27.39 15.31 -0.88
CA VAL A 132 -28.72 14.92 -0.37
C VAL A 132 -28.68 13.60 0.45
N GLN A 133 -27.49 13.08 0.78
CA GLN A 133 -27.30 12.00 1.78
C GLN A 133 -26.72 12.57 3.08
#